data_AF-A0A2D4NF50-F1
#
_entry.id   AF-A0A2D4NF50-F1
#
_cell.length_a   1.000
_cell.length_b   1.000
_cell.length_c   1.000
_cell.angle_alpha   90.00
_cell.angle_beta   90.00
_cell.angle_gamma   90.00
#
_symmetry.space_group_name_H-M   'P 1'
#
loop_
_entity.id
_entity.type
_entity.pdbx_description
1 polymer ?
#
loop_
_entity_poly.entity_id
_entity_poly.type
_entity_poly.pdbx_seq_one_letter_code
_entity_poly.pdbx_strand_id
1 'polypeptide(L)'
;KSAFLQAFLGKNLAVQSESEENKSSYSINTVLVNGQEKHLILHEIEANVEFAKTSDTTCDVACFLYDVTDLKSFNYCANIYKQQYLDSQIPCLFVASKTDLPETSLPHGFSPAEFCYKHRLQPPFYFSCVSQELLSTAVYTKLATVATFPHLNDIELGASSFWIRIALGAAVAAIVGISLYKAMMKNK
;
A
#
# COMPACT_ATOMS: atom_id res chain seq x y z
N LYS A 1 -6.37 4.99 12.58
CA LYS A 1 -5.30 5.99 12.33
C LYS A 1 -4.44 6.18 13.58
N SER A 2 -4.96 6.66 14.70
CA SER A 2 -4.17 6.81 15.93
C SER A 2 -3.49 5.52 16.40
N ALA A 3 -4.17 4.36 16.29
CA ALA A 3 -3.57 3.07 16.61
C ALA A 3 -2.40 2.67 15.69
N PHE A 4 -2.42 3.11 14.43
CA PHE A 4 -1.33 2.94 13.47
C PHE A 4 -0.13 3.83 13.81
N LEU A 5 -0.38 5.05 14.32
CA LEU A 5 0.66 5.93 14.85
C LEU A 5 1.32 5.34 16.10
N GLN A 6 0.52 4.85 17.06
CA GLN A 6 1.04 4.26 18.29
C GLN A 6 1.80 2.94 18.04
N ALA A 7 1.34 2.13 17.09
CA ALA A 7 2.05 0.92 16.67
C ALA A 7 3.44 1.23 16.08
N PHE A 8 3.62 2.40 15.45
CA PHE A 8 4.93 2.84 14.97
C PHE A 8 5.92 3.10 16.11
N LEU A 9 5.40 3.43 17.29
CA LEU A 9 6.17 3.61 18.53
C LEU A 9 6.35 2.28 19.31
N GLY A 10 5.96 1.14 18.71
CA GLY A 10 6.06 -0.17 19.35
C GLY A 10 4.94 -0.48 20.35
N LYS A 11 3.88 0.33 20.41
CA LYS A 11 2.74 0.09 21.31
C LYS A 11 1.63 -0.68 20.60
N ASN A 12 1.36 -1.91 21.04
CA ASN A 12 0.25 -2.72 20.53
C ASN A 12 -1.11 -2.25 21.08
N LEU A 13 -2.22 -2.82 20.59
CA LEU A 13 -3.56 -2.39 20.96
C LEU A 13 -3.84 -2.53 22.48
N ALA A 14 -3.31 -3.56 23.13
CA ALA A 14 -3.50 -3.78 24.57
C ALA A 14 -2.84 -2.67 25.40
N VAL A 15 -1.61 -2.30 25.07
CA VAL A 15 -0.88 -1.19 25.72
C VAL A 15 -1.57 0.16 25.45
N GLN A 16 -2.22 0.31 24.29
CA GLN A 16 -2.96 1.53 23.95
C GLN A 16 -4.26 1.69 24.73
N SER A 17 -4.96 0.59 25.08
CA SER A 17 -6.21 0.67 25.84
C SER A 17 -6.03 1.05 27.31
N GLU A 18 -4.81 0.92 27.84
CA GLU A 18 -4.48 1.24 29.24
C GLU A 18 -4.03 2.71 29.42
N SER A 19 -3.69 3.40 28.32
CA SER A 19 -3.14 4.76 28.35
C SER A 19 -4.15 5.79 27.84
N GLU A 20 -4.82 6.51 28.75
CA GLU A 20 -5.72 7.65 28.47
C GLU A 20 -4.95 8.97 28.19
N GLU A 21 -3.62 8.94 28.12
CA GLU A 21 -2.81 10.16 27.94
C GLU A 21 -2.77 10.66 26.50
N ASN A 22 -3.09 11.96 26.35
CA ASN A 22 -2.84 12.86 25.21
C ASN A 22 -2.43 12.17 23.90
N LYS A 23 -3.42 11.66 23.16
CA LYS A 23 -3.20 11.13 21.80
C LYS A 23 -2.75 12.28 20.89
N SER A 24 -1.45 12.38 20.66
CA SER A 24 -0.88 13.29 19.68
C SER A 24 -1.28 12.86 18.26
N SER A 25 -1.64 13.83 17.42
CA SER A 25 -1.84 13.62 15.98
C SER A 25 -0.53 13.32 15.25
N TYR A 26 0.61 13.32 15.95
CA TYR A 26 1.93 13.05 15.39
C TYR A 26 2.61 11.88 16.08
N SER A 27 3.39 11.13 15.32
CA SER A 27 4.34 10.14 15.85
C SER A 27 5.61 10.16 15.01
N ILE A 28 6.76 10.11 15.68
CA ILE A 28 8.07 10.18 15.05
C ILE A 28 8.89 9.01 15.59
N ASN A 29 9.50 8.24 14.69
CA ASN A 29 10.43 7.17 15.04
C ASN A 29 11.43 6.98 13.90
N THR A 30 12.48 6.20 14.14
CA THR A 30 13.48 5.89 13.12
C THR A 30 13.16 4.60 12.37
N VAL A 31 13.53 4.58 11.09
CA VAL A 31 13.33 3.44 10.19
C VAL A 31 14.58 3.26 9.34
N LEU A 32 14.97 2.01 9.09
CA LEU A 32 16.09 1.69 8.21
C LEU A 32 15.61 1.57 6.76
N VAL A 33 16.14 2.42 5.87
CA VAL A 33 15.90 2.39 4.43
C VAL A 33 17.23 2.17 3.73
N ASN A 34 17.39 1.04 3.03
CA ASN A 34 18.62 0.66 2.34
C ASN A 34 19.88 0.76 3.23
N GLY A 35 19.77 0.35 4.50
CA GLY A 35 20.86 0.42 5.48
C GLY A 35 21.13 1.82 6.06
N GLN A 36 20.36 2.84 5.68
CA GLN A 36 20.45 4.18 6.25
C GLN A 36 19.30 4.42 7.23
N GLU A 37 19.62 4.98 8.39
CA GLU A 37 18.61 5.43 9.35
C GLU A 37 17.94 6.72 8.87
N LYS A 38 16.60 6.74 8.88
CA LYS A 38 15.77 7.89 8.50
C LYS A 38 14.73 8.13 9.58
N HIS A 39 14.42 9.39 9.86
CA HIS A 39 13.28 9.75 10.69
C HIS A 39 12.02 9.76 9.82
N LEU A 40 11.03 8.96 10.18
CA LEU A 40 9.70 9.01 9.57
C LEU A 40 8.76 9.74 10.52
N ILE A 41 8.05 10.74 10.01
CA ILE A 41 7.06 11.52 10.74
C ILE A 41 5.69 11.14 10.21
N LEU A 42 4.84 10.59 11.08
CA LEU A 42 3.46 10.29 10.76
C LEU A 42 2.58 11.40 11.34
N HIS A 43 1.77 12.01 10.48
CA HIS A 43 0.76 13.00 10.85
C HIS A 43 -0.63 12.44 10.54
N GLU A 44 -1.46 12.27 11.56
CA GLU A 44 -2.85 11.88 11.43
C GLU A 44 -3.71 13.05 10.95
N ILE A 45 -4.33 12.89 9.79
CA ILE A 45 -5.30 13.84 9.23
C ILE A 45 -6.72 13.38 9.57
N GLU A 46 -7.51 14.28 10.17
CA GLU A 46 -8.91 14.02 10.51
C GLU A 46 -9.80 13.98 9.26
N ALA A 47 -10.78 13.06 9.26
CA ALA A 47 -11.62 12.80 8.09
C ALA A 47 -12.74 13.84 7.85
N ASN A 48 -12.84 14.87 8.70
CA ASN A 48 -13.98 15.80 8.70
C ASN A 48 -13.63 17.23 8.30
N VAL A 49 -12.37 17.49 7.94
CA VAL A 49 -11.97 18.77 7.37
C VAL A 49 -12.26 18.70 5.88
N GLU A 50 -13.36 19.33 5.45
CA GLU A 50 -13.70 19.56 4.04
C GLU A 50 -12.44 20.00 3.30
N PHE A 51 -11.82 19.04 2.58
CA PHE A 51 -10.63 19.25 1.77
C PHE A 51 -9.58 20.10 2.49
N ALA A 52 -8.88 19.47 3.45
CA ALA A 52 -7.70 20.01 4.13
C ALA A 52 -7.05 21.12 3.29
N LYS A 53 -7.05 22.35 3.83
CA LYS A 53 -6.46 23.54 3.20
C LYS A 53 -5.18 23.12 2.49
N THR A 54 -4.90 23.67 1.31
CA THR A 54 -3.72 23.38 0.49
C THR A 54 -2.37 23.43 1.23
N SER A 55 -2.32 23.99 2.45
CA SER A 55 -1.19 23.95 3.37
C SER A 55 -0.95 22.60 4.05
N ASP A 56 -1.99 21.81 4.34
CA ASP A 56 -1.91 20.54 5.10
C ASP A 56 -1.65 19.32 4.18
N THR A 57 -1.58 19.55 2.87
CA THR A 57 -1.39 18.50 1.85
C THR A 57 0.07 18.35 1.40
N THR A 58 1.02 19.07 2.00
CA THR A 58 2.45 18.93 1.66
C THR A 58 3.05 17.80 2.48
N CYS A 59 3.29 16.66 1.82
CA CYS A 59 3.94 15.50 2.42
C CYS A 59 4.79 14.76 1.37
N ASP A 60 5.79 14.02 1.83
CA ASP A 60 6.65 13.22 0.94
C ASP A 60 5.97 11.93 0.45
N VAL A 61 4.97 11.44 1.20
CA VAL A 61 4.17 10.26 0.87
C VAL A 61 2.80 10.36 1.54
N ALA A 62 1.73 10.05 0.79
CA ALA A 62 0.37 9.98 1.30
C ALA A 62 -0.02 8.55 1.67
N CYS A 63 -0.50 8.34 2.91
CA CYS A 63 -0.92 7.04 3.42
C CYS A 63 -2.45 6.98 3.60
N PHE A 64 -3.12 6.22 2.72
CA PHE A 64 -4.56 6.00 2.75
C PHE A 64 -4.90 4.76 3.59
N LEU A 65 -5.23 4.97 4.85
CA LEU A 65 -5.61 3.90 5.78
C LEU A 65 -7.12 3.65 5.73
N TYR A 66 -7.53 2.43 5.38
CA TYR A 66 -8.93 2.00 5.41
C TYR A 66 -9.10 0.76 6.32
N ASP A 67 -10.33 0.48 6.73
CA ASP A 67 -10.70 -0.65 7.56
C ASP A 67 -11.21 -1.79 6.66
N VAL A 68 -10.62 -3.00 6.76
CA VAL A 68 -11.06 -4.15 5.95
C VAL A 68 -12.50 -4.58 6.24
N THR A 69 -13.04 -4.23 7.41
CA THR A 69 -14.42 -4.55 7.78
C THR A 69 -15.43 -3.55 7.24
N ASP A 70 -15.00 -2.34 6.83
CA ASP A 70 -15.88 -1.28 6.33
C ASP A 70 -15.49 -0.82 4.92
N LEU A 71 -16.26 -1.26 3.93
CA LEU A 71 -16.06 -0.86 2.53
C LEU A 71 -16.24 0.67 2.31
N LYS A 72 -17.03 1.35 3.14
CA LYS A 72 -17.21 2.81 3.01
C LYS A 72 -15.90 3.55 3.31
N SER A 73 -15.11 3.06 4.25
CA SER A 73 -13.79 3.61 4.57
C SER A 73 -12.83 3.55 3.37
N PHE A 74 -12.86 2.47 2.59
CA PHE A 74 -12.08 2.36 1.34
C PHE A 74 -12.59 3.35 0.29
N ASN A 75 -13.90 3.39 0.06
CA ASN A 75 -14.50 4.31 -0.91
C ASN A 75 -14.17 5.78 -0.59
N TYR A 76 -14.14 6.14 0.69
CA TYR A 76 -13.72 7.45 1.15
C TYR A 76 -12.25 7.75 0.77
N CYS A 77 -11.33 6.83 1.07
CA CYS A 77 -9.93 6.96 0.69
C CYS A 77 -9.73 7.08 -0.83
N ALA A 78 -10.41 6.22 -1.59
CA ALA A 78 -10.37 6.22 -3.06
C ALA A 78 -10.88 7.54 -3.66
N ASN A 79 -11.89 8.16 -3.04
CA ASN A 79 -12.41 9.45 -3.48
C ASN A 79 -11.40 10.58 -3.24
N ILE A 80 -10.77 10.63 -2.06
CA ILE A 80 -9.71 11.62 -1.77
C ILE A 80 -8.55 11.46 -2.75
N TYR A 81 -8.09 10.23 -2.98
CA TYR A 81 -7.03 9.96 -3.96
C TYR A 81 -7.38 10.54 -5.34
N LYS A 82 -8.59 10.26 -5.85
CA LYS A 82 -9.04 10.76 -7.16
C LYS A 82 -9.11 12.28 -7.23
N GLN A 83 -9.51 12.93 -6.14
CA GLN A 83 -9.74 14.37 -6.11
C GLN A 83 -8.46 15.18 -5.91
N GLN A 84 -7.46 14.64 -5.19
CA GLN A 84 -6.29 15.40 -4.75
C GLN A 84 -4.94 14.84 -5.19
N TYR A 85 -4.86 13.52 -5.45
CA TYR A 85 -3.58 12.84 -5.64
C TYR A 85 -3.41 12.15 -7.00
N LEU A 86 -4.49 12.02 -7.78
CA LEU A 86 -4.47 11.33 -9.08
C LEU A 86 -3.45 11.96 -10.05
N ASP A 87 -3.36 13.29 -10.06
CA ASP A 87 -2.43 14.06 -10.89
C ASP A 87 -1.25 14.65 -10.07
N SER A 88 -1.10 14.23 -8.81
CA SER A 88 -0.04 14.70 -7.92
C SER A 88 1.25 13.91 -8.14
N GLN A 89 2.40 14.54 -7.88
CA GLN A 89 3.69 13.84 -7.82
C GLN A 89 3.94 13.15 -6.47
N ILE A 90 3.05 13.35 -5.49
CA ILE A 90 3.18 12.73 -4.17
C ILE A 90 2.82 11.25 -4.30
N PRO A 91 3.75 10.33 -3.98
CA PRO A 91 3.46 8.91 -4.03
C PRO A 91 2.41 8.53 -2.97
N CYS A 92 1.53 7.58 -3.34
CA CYS A 92 0.39 7.18 -2.54
C CYS A 92 0.45 5.69 -2.20
N LEU A 93 0.19 5.36 -0.93
CA LEU A 93 0.11 3.98 -0.43
C LEU A 93 -1.25 3.74 0.23
N PHE A 94 -1.91 2.66 -0.16
CA PHE A 94 -3.11 2.18 0.52
C PHE A 94 -2.74 1.15 1.58
N VAL A 95 -3.31 1.28 2.77
CA VAL A 95 -3.08 0.39 3.90
C VAL A 95 -4.42 -0.14 4.39
N ALA A 96 -4.57 -1.46 4.32
CA ALA A 96 -5.69 -2.23 4.85
C ALA A 96 -5.45 -2.48 6.34
N SER A 97 -6.27 -1.88 7.21
CA SER A 97 -6.16 -2.02 8.67
C SER A 97 -7.19 -3.00 9.23
N LYS A 98 -6.95 -3.47 10.46
CA LYS A 98 -7.76 -4.49 11.16
C LYS A 98 -7.83 -5.83 10.43
N THR A 99 -6.71 -6.22 9.85
CA THR A 99 -6.58 -7.45 9.05
C THR A 99 -6.67 -8.74 9.87
N ASP A 100 -6.74 -8.61 11.20
CA ASP A 100 -7.16 -9.64 12.14
C ASP A 100 -8.68 -9.95 12.08
N LEU A 101 -9.47 -9.07 11.47
CA LEU A 101 -10.91 -9.23 11.28
C LEU A 101 -11.24 -9.69 9.84
N PRO A 102 -12.40 -10.34 9.62
CA PRO A 102 -12.79 -10.77 8.28
C PRO A 102 -12.98 -9.58 7.34
N GLU A 103 -12.34 -9.65 6.16
CA GLU A 103 -12.47 -8.63 5.13
C GLU A 103 -13.85 -8.66 4.47
N THR A 104 -14.51 -7.52 4.40
CA THR A 104 -15.80 -7.35 3.73
C THR A 104 -15.59 -7.20 2.22
N SER A 105 -15.89 -8.25 1.44
CA SER A 105 -15.86 -8.21 -0.03
C SER A 105 -17.26 -8.18 -0.64
N LEU A 106 -17.49 -7.37 -1.68
CA LEU A 106 -18.72 -7.42 -2.49
C LEU A 106 -18.49 -8.26 -3.75
N PRO A 107 -19.45 -9.13 -4.16
CA PRO A 107 -19.31 -9.98 -5.34
C PRO A 107 -19.29 -9.21 -6.68
N HIS A 108 -19.71 -7.94 -6.70
CA HIS A 108 -19.78 -7.11 -7.92
C HIS A 108 -19.15 -5.70 -7.74
N GLY A 109 -18.30 -5.52 -6.73
CA GLY A 109 -17.57 -4.26 -6.49
C GLY A 109 -16.12 -4.34 -6.99
N PHE A 110 -15.50 -3.19 -7.25
CA PHE A 110 -14.05 -3.13 -7.41
C PHE A 110 -13.38 -3.39 -6.06
N SER A 111 -12.54 -4.42 -5.99
CA SER A 111 -11.70 -4.65 -4.83
C SER A 111 -10.64 -3.55 -4.67
N PRO A 112 -10.16 -3.30 -3.44
CA PRO A 112 -9.05 -2.37 -3.22
C PRO A 112 -7.80 -2.68 -4.06
N ALA A 113 -7.50 -3.96 -4.28
CA ALA A 113 -6.39 -4.39 -5.13
C ALA A 113 -6.59 -4.02 -6.61
N GLU A 114 -7.79 -4.25 -7.16
CA GLU A 114 -8.12 -3.87 -8.54
C GLU A 114 -8.09 -2.36 -8.73
N PHE A 115 -8.55 -1.60 -7.74
CA PHE A 115 -8.44 -0.15 -7.74
C PHE A 115 -6.97 0.29 -7.82
N CYS A 116 -6.10 -0.24 -6.96
CA CYS A 116 -4.68 0.10 -6.96
C CYS A 116 -4.04 -0.25 -8.30
N TYR A 117 -4.30 -1.45 -8.82
CA TYR A 117 -3.81 -1.88 -10.14
C TYR A 117 -4.25 -0.92 -11.27
N LYS A 118 -5.54 -0.57 -11.33
CA LYS A 118 -6.09 0.35 -12.34
C LYS A 118 -5.44 1.72 -12.30
N HIS A 119 -5.08 2.19 -11.10
CA HIS A 119 -4.46 3.49 -10.87
C HIS A 119 -2.92 3.42 -10.81
N ARG A 120 -2.30 2.28 -11.16
CA ARG A 120 -0.84 2.04 -11.11
C ARG A 120 -0.21 2.29 -9.74
N LEU A 121 -0.98 2.04 -8.69
CA LEU A 121 -0.53 2.09 -7.30
C LEU A 121 -0.08 0.70 -6.83
N GLN A 122 0.78 0.67 -5.82
CA GLN A 122 1.13 -0.57 -5.14
C GLN A 122 -0.11 -1.24 -4.55
N PRO A 123 -0.18 -2.59 -4.55
CA PRO A 123 -1.24 -3.31 -3.86
C PRO A 123 -1.36 -2.86 -2.40
N PRO A 124 -2.56 -2.93 -1.79
CA PRO A 124 -2.75 -2.53 -0.40
C PRO A 124 -1.82 -3.29 0.55
N PHE A 125 -1.21 -2.56 1.48
CA PHE A 125 -0.42 -3.15 2.55
C PHE A 125 -1.33 -3.55 3.71
N TYR A 126 -1.19 -4.79 4.18
CA TYR A 126 -2.02 -5.34 5.24
C TYR A 126 -1.39 -5.06 6.61
N PHE A 127 -2.19 -4.57 7.55
CA PHE A 127 -1.74 -4.13 8.86
C PHE A 127 -2.75 -4.46 9.97
N SER A 128 -2.24 -4.87 11.13
CA SER A 128 -3.03 -5.08 12.36
C SER A 128 -2.23 -4.64 13.59
N CYS A 129 -2.94 -4.08 14.58
CA CYS A 129 -2.38 -3.70 15.88
C CYS A 129 -2.55 -4.78 16.96
N VAL A 130 -3.20 -5.90 16.64
CA VAL A 130 -3.65 -6.91 17.63
C VAL A 130 -2.56 -7.93 17.97
N SER A 131 -1.46 -7.97 17.22
CA SER A 131 -0.37 -8.93 17.46
C SER A 131 0.32 -8.72 18.81
N GLN A 132 0.52 -9.82 19.55
CA GLN A 132 1.39 -9.88 20.74
C GLN A 132 2.88 -9.99 20.37
N GLU A 133 3.20 -10.41 19.14
CA GLU A 133 4.56 -10.41 18.58
C GLU A 133 4.90 -9.10 17.86
N LEU A 134 6.19 -8.92 17.53
CA LEU A 134 6.79 -7.75 16.88
C LEU A 134 5.83 -7.16 15.82
N LEU A 135 5.29 -5.97 16.11
CA LEU A 135 4.43 -5.25 15.17
C LEU A 135 5.14 -5.14 13.83
N SER A 136 4.46 -5.51 12.74
CA SER A 136 5.05 -5.48 11.41
C SER A 136 5.52 -4.07 11.07
N THR A 137 6.83 -3.88 11.00
CA THR A 137 7.45 -2.60 10.65
C THR A 137 7.57 -2.39 9.14
N ALA A 138 7.15 -3.38 8.35
CA ALA A 138 7.28 -3.39 6.89
C ALA A 138 6.55 -2.22 6.24
N VAL A 139 5.36 -1.87 6.73
CA VAL A 139 4.56 -0.74 6.21
C VAL A 139 5.27 0.60 6.43
N TYR A 140 5.89 0.82 7.59
CA TYR A 140 6.64 2.04 7.90
C TYR A 140 7.94 2.10 7.09
N THR A 141 8.62 0.96 6.92
CA THR A 141 9.79 0.84 6.04
C THR A 141 9.44 1.17 4.61
N LYS A 142 8.29 0.70 4.12
CA LYS A 142 7.83 1.05 2.78
C LYS A 142 7.49 2.54 2.66
N LEU A 143 6.73 3.09 3.61
CA LEU A 143 6.43 4.54 3.65
C LEU A 143 7.72 5.38 3.58
N ALA A 144 8.70 5.07 4.43
CA ALA A 144 10.00 5.75 4.44
C ALA A 144 10.78 5.56 3.12
N THR A 145 10.75 4.35 2.55
CA THR A 145 11.42 4.07 1.26
C THR A 145 10.82 4.87 0.13
N VAL A 146 9.49 4.92 0.06
CA VAL A 146 8.73 5.63 -0.97
C VAL A 146 8.88 7.15 -0.84
N ALA A 147 8.89 7.66 0.39
CA ALA A 147 9.22 9.05 0.67
C ALA A 147 10.66 9.41 0.26
N THR A 148 11.62 8.50 0.49
CA THR A 148 13.04 8.72 0.14
C THR A 148 13.28 8.65 -1.36
N PHE A 149 12.57 7.77 -2.08
CA PHE A 149 12.81 7.49 -3.50
C PHE A 149 11.51 7.43 -4.32
N PRO A 150 10.77 8.54 -4.47
CA PRO A 150 9.45 8.54 -5.12
C PRO A 150 9.50 8.01 -6.56
N HIS A 151 10.56 8.32 -7.31
CA HIS A 151 10.72 7.91 -8.71
C HIS A 151 10.97 6.41 -8.92
N LEU A 152 11.44 5.68 -7.90
CA LEU A 152 11.73 4.26 -8.04
C LEU A 152 10.48 3.38 -7.85
N ASN A 153 9.41 3.95 -7.30
CA ASN A 153 8.22 3.20 -6.95
C ASN A 153 7.42 2.76 -8.19
N ASP A 154 7.39 3.60 -9.24
CA ASP A 154 6.78 3.27 -10.53
C ASP A 154 7.52 2.14 -11.27
N ILE A 155 8.84 2.05 -11.08
CA ILE A 155 9.71 1.09 -11.77
C ILE A 155 9.49 -0.32 -11.24
N GLU A 156 9.24 -0.48 -9.94
CA GLU A 156 9.02 -1.78 -9.29
C GLU A 156 7.72 -2.48 -9.79
N LEU A 157 6.64 -1.71 -10.02
CA LEU A 157 5.41 -2.24 -10.63
C LEU A 157 5.59 -2.60 -12.11
N GLY A 158 6.31 -1.78 -12.86
CA GLY A 158 6.55 -1.99 -14.28
C GLY A 158 7.44 -3.19 -14.57
N ALA A 159 8.50 -3.38 -13.77
CA ALA A 159 9.50 -4.42 -13.98
C ALA A 159 8.92 -5.84 -13.77
N SER A 160 8.13 -6.06 -12.72
CA SER A 160 7.50 -7.36 -12.45
C SER A 160 6.55 -7.78 -13.58
N SER A 161 5.75 -6.83 -14.10
CA SER A 161 4.86 -7.07 -15.24
C SER A 161 5.60 -7.35 -16.54
N PHE A 162 6.74 -6.69 -16.78
CA PHE A 162 7.52 -6.84 -18.00
C PHE A 162 8.15 -8.23 -18.13
N TRP A 163 8.79 -8.72 -17.06
CA TRP A 163 9.42 -10.05 -17.07
C TRP A 163 8.41 -11.19 -17.22
N ILE A 164 7.23 -11.06 -16.58
CA ILE A 164 6.15 -12.04 -16.73
C ILE A 164 5.66 -12.08 -18.18
N ARG A 165 5.49 -10.93 -18.85
CA ARG A 165 5.07 -10.87 -20.26
C ARG A 165 6.09 -11.50 -21.20
N ILE A 166 7.38 -11.26 -20.97
CA ILE A 166 8.46 -11.90 -21.74
C ILE A 166 8.43 -13.42 -21.55
N ALA A 167 8.33 -13.90 -20.31
CA ALA A 167 8.30 -15.32 -20.00
C ALA A 167 7.10 -16.02 -20.66
N LEU A 168 5.91 -15.41 -20.60
CA LEU A 168 4.71 -15.94 -21.23
C LEU A 168 4.85 -15.99 -22.76
N GLY A 169 5.38 -14.93 -23.38
CA GLY A 169 5.62 -14.87 -24.82
C GLY A 169 6.61 -15.91 -25.31
N ALA A 170 7.72 -16.10 -24.59
CA ALA A 170 8.73 -17.11 -24.90
C ALA A 170 8.17 -18.54 -24.81
N ALA A 171 7.36 -18.83 -23.79
CA ALA A 171 6.72 -20.13 -23.64
C ALA A 171 5.76 -20.46 -24.80
N VAL A 172 4.92 -19.50 -25.22
CA VAL A 172 4.02 -19.69 -26.37
C VAL A 172 4.80 -19.94 -27.66
N ALA A 173 5.86 -19.16 -27.92
CA ALA A 173 6.70 -19.34 -29.10
C ALA A 173 7.38 -20.72 -29.13
N ALA A 174 7.87 -21.21 -27.98
CA ALA A 174 8.46 -22.53 -27.88
C ALA A 174 7.44 -23.65 -28.14
N ILE A 175 6.22 -23.55 -27.60
CA ILE A 175 5.15 -24.54 -27.81
C ILE A 175 4.76 -24.60 -29.29
N VAL A 176 4.58 -23.45 -29.94
CA VAL A 176 4.25 -23.37 -31.37
C VAL A 176 5.40 -23.94 -32.21
N GLY A 177 6.64 -23.57 -31.92
CA GLY A 177 7.83 -24.07 -32.62
C GLY A 177 7.97 -25.59 -32.52
N ILE A 178 7.81 -26.16 -31.32
CA ILE A 178 7.86 -27.62 -31.10
C ILE A 178 6.72 -28.32 -31.84
N SER A 179 5.52 -27.74 -31.84
CA SER A 179 4.36 -28.32 -32.52
C SER A 179 4.53 -28.34 -34.03
N LEU A 180 5.02 -27.24 -34.62
CA LEU A 180 5.34 -27.16 -36.05
C LEU A 180 6.46 -28.12 -36.44
N TYR A 181 7.53 -28.20 -35.64
CA TYR A 181 8.63 -29.14 -35.86
C TYR A 181 8.14 -30.60 -35.87
N LYS A 182 7.30 -30.98 -34.89
CA LYS A 182 6.70 -32.33 -34.83
C LYS A 182 5.79 -32.61 -36.03
N ALA A 183 5.02 -31.62 -36.48
CA ALA A 183 4.15 -31.76 -37.64
C ALA A 183 4.95 -31.99 -38.95
N MET A 184 6.05 -31.24 -39.13
CA MET A 184 6.94 -31.43 -40.29
C MET A 184 7.64 -32.79 -40.27
N MET A 185 8.08 -33.25 -39.09
CA MET A 185 8.72 -34.57 -38.95
C MET A 185 7.75 -35.74 -39.18
N LYS A 186 6.45 -35.55 -38.96
CA LYS A 186 5.42 -36.59 -39.16
C LYS A 186 4.93 -36.68 -40.61
N ASN A 187 5.16 -35.63 -41.41
CA ASN A 187 4.81 -35.56 -42.84
C ASN A 187 5.96 -35.95 -43.77
N LYS A 188 7.07 -36.46 -43.23
CA LYS A 188 8.23 -36.97 -43.98
C LYS A 188 8.35 -38.47 -43.79
#